data_AF-A0A5P0ZSQ2-F1
#
_entry.id   AF-A0A5P0ZSQ2-F1
#
_cell.length_a   1.000
_cell.length_b   1.000
_cell.length_c   1.000
_cell.angle_alpha   90.00
_cell.angle_beta   90.00
_cell.angle_gamma   90.00
#
_symmetry.space_group_name_H-M   'P 1'
#
loop_
_entity.id
_entity.type
_entity.pdbx_description
1 polymer ?
#
loop_
_entity_poly.entity_id
_entity_poly.type
_entity_poly.pdbx_seq_one_letter_code
_entity_poly.pdbx_strand_id
1 'polypeptide(L)'
;MKIRFDIAKQNTPEAIQLLSAQRHLYSQAKFIEFFSFFSTLAPIILVLFIKNRICIQFITTIITVVSLLLTQWSKDKIKSATRIQEKFDTLIFGLNWNKILVGREPSPEIINK
;
A
#
# COMPACT_ATOMS: atom_id res chain seq x y z
N MET A 1 22.67 24.01 4.99
CA MET A 1 22.91 22.55 5.04
C MET A 1 23.16 22.05 3.63
N LYS A 2 24.40 21.68 3.27
CA LYS A 2 24.68 21.10 1.93
C LYS A 2 24.26 19.62 1.98
N ILE A 3 23.16 19.28 1.33
CA ILE A 3 22.73 17.89 1.15
C ILE A 3 23.76 17.25 0.19
N ARG A 4 24.68 16.44 0.72
CA ARG A 4 25.58 15.62 -0.11
C ARG A 4 24.81 14.37 -0.51
N PHE A 5 24.28 14.38 -1.72
CA PHE A 5 23.71 13.18 -2.33
C PHE A 5 24.85 12.20 -2.63
N ASP A 6 24.86 11.08 -1.92
CA ASP A 6 25.86 10.03 -2.11
C ASP A 6 25.20 8.82 -2.77
N ILE A 7 25.44 8.66 -4.07
CA ILE A 7 24.91 7.56 -4.88
C ILE A 7 25.38 6.20 -4.34
N ALA A 8 26.56 6.14 -3.71
CA ALA A 8 27.08 4.90 -3.15
C ALA A 8 26.20 4.38 -2.01
N LYS A 9 25.54 5.27 -1.24
CA LYS A 9 24.65 4.86 -0.15
C LYS A 9 23.41 4.10 -0.63
N GLN A 10 22.92 4.37 -1.84
CA GLN A 10 21.74 3.68 -2.39
C GLN A 10 21.99 2.18 -2.61
N ASN A 11 23.25 1.80 -2.85
CA ASN A 11 23.64 0.42 -3.07
C ASN A 11 24.11 -0.29 -1.80
N THR A 12 23.95 0.34 -0.63
CA THR A 12 24.24 -0.34 0.64
C THR A 12 23.21 -1.45 0.89
N PRO A 13 23.59 -2.54 1.57
CA PRO A 13 22.66 -3.63 1.89
C PRO A 13 21.39 -3.15 2.61
N GLU A 14 21.54 -2.20 3.54
CA GLU A 14 20.41 -1.60 4.26
C GLU A 14 19.46 -0.86 3.32
N ALA A 15 19.98 -0.02 2.43
CA ALA A 15 19.17 0.73 1.47
C ALA A 15 18.43 -0.21 0.49
N ILE A 16 19.09 -1.25 0.00
CA ILE A 16 18.48 -2.28 -0.86
C ILE A 16 17.37 -3.02 -0.11
N GLN A 17 17.58 -3.35 1.16
CA GLN A 17 16.57 -4.01 1.98
C GLN A 17 15.33 -3.14 2.18
N LEU A 18 15.51 -1.84 2.46
CA LEU A 18 14.41 -0.88 2.55
C LEU A 18 13.62 -0.81 1.23
N LEU A 19 14.30 -0.71 0.09
CA LEU A 19 13.66 -0.67 -1.23
C LEU A 19 12.89 -1.96 -1.54
N SER A 20 13.45 -3.12 -1.18
CA SER A 20 12.78 -4.41 -1.34
C SER A 20 11.48 -4.47 -0.53
N ALA A 21 11.54 -4.13 0.76
CA ALA A 21 10.38 -4.13 1.65
C ALA A 21 9.29 -3.15 1.19
N GLN A 22 9.68 -1.94 0.80
CA GLN A 22 8.79 -0.93 0.23
C GLN A 22 8.07 -1.47 -1.02
N ARG A 23 8.83 -2.05 -1.96
CA ARG A 23 8.28 -2.62 -3.19
C ARG A 23 7.34 -3.77 -2.92
N HIS A 24 7.66 -4.64 -1.96
CA HIS A 24 6.79 -5.75 -1.56
C HIS A 24 5.43 -5.25 -1.04
N LEU A 25 5.41 -4.23 -0.19
CA LEU A 25 4.18 -3.64 0.33
C LEU A 25 3.36 -2.94 -0.75
N TYR A 26 3.99 -2.17 -1.64
CA TYR A 26 3.28 -1.58 -2.77
C TYR A 26 2.73 -2.63 -3.74
N SER A 27 3.44 -3.75 -3.94
CA SER A 27 2.93 -4.86 -4.75
C SER A 27 1.67 -5.46 -4.15
N GLN A 28 1.65 -5.70 -2.83
CA GLN A 28 0.46 -6.16 -2.12
C GLN A 28 -0.70 -5.17 -2.24
N ALA A 29 -0.45 -3.88 -2.05
CA ALA A 29 -1.47 -2.83 -2.19
C ALA A 29 -2.07 -2.83 -3.60
N LYS A 30 -1.24 -2.87 -4.65
CA LYS A 30 -1.70 -2.95 -6.04
C LYS A 30 -2.53 -4.20 -6.31
N PHE A 31 -2.16 -5.34 -5.75
CA PHE A 31 -2.93 -6.57 -5.91
C PHE A 31 -4.32 -6.44 -5.28
N ILE A 32 -4.42 -5.84 -4.09
CA ILE A 32 -5.71 -5.58 -3.42
C ILE A 32 -6.56 -4.59 -4.23
N GLU A 33 -5.95 -3.52 -4.75
CA GLU A 33 -6.62 -2.52 -5.58
C GLU A 33 -7.11 -3.10 -6.90
N PHE A 34 -6.30 -3.95 -7.54
CA PHE A 34 -6.68 -4.68 -8.74
C PHE A 34 -7.94 -5.52 -8.47
N PHE A 35 -7.94 -6.35 -7.43
CA PHE A 35 -9.11 -7.15 -7.07
C PHE A 35 -10.35 -6.29 -6.75
N SER A 36 -10.13 -5.18 -6.02
CA SER A 36 -11.21 -4.23 -5.69
C SER A 36 -11.81 -3.60 -6.94
N PHE A 37 -10.98 -3.24 -7.93
CA PHE A 37 -11.42 -2.70 -9.21
C PHE A 37 -12.29 -3.70 -9.98
N PHE A 38 -11.85 -4.95 -10.15
CA PHE A 38 -12.67 -5.97 -10.83
C PHE A 38 -13.97 -6.28 -10.09
N SER A 39 -13.96 -6.21 -8.76
CA SER A 39 -15.17 -6.40 -7.96
C SER A 39 -16.26 -5.37 -8.28
N THR A 40 -15.90 -4.16 -8.72
CA THR A 40 -16.86 -3.14 -9.14
C THR A 40 -17.63 -3.48 -10.42
N LEU A 41 -17.14 -4.44 -11.21
CA LEU A 41 -17.80 -4.92 -12.42
C LEU A 41 -18.90 -5.96 -12.13
N ALA A 42 -18.87 -6.59 -10.95
CA ALA A 42 -19.81 -7.65 -10.60
C ALA A 42 -21.29 -7.21 -10.64
N PRO A 43 -21.70 -6.03 -10.16
CA PRO A 43 -23.09 -5.57 -10.27
C PRO A 43 -23.57 -5.45 -11.73
N ILE A 44 -22.69 -5.00 -12.63
CA ILE A 44 -22.98 -4.89 -14.08
C ILE A 44 -23.30 -6.28 -14.63
N ILE A 45 -22.46 -7.26 -14.32
CA ILE A 45 -22.65 -8.66 -14.75
C ILE A 45 -23.95 -9.22 -14.16
N LEU A 46 -24.20 -9.02 -12.86
CA LEU A 46 -25.39 -9.55 -12.19
C LEU A 46 -26.70 -9.03 -12.80
N VAL A 47 -26.76 -7.75 -13.19
CA VAL A 47 -27.95 -7.17 -13.83
C VAL A 47 -28.24 -7.81 -15.19
N LEU A 48 -27.23 -8.28 -15.91
CA LEU A 48 -27.41 -8.91 -17.23
C LEU A 48 -27.96 -10.35 -17.14
N PHE A 49 -27.65 -11.08 -16.06
CA PHE A 49 -27.97 -12.50 -15.95
C PHE A 49 -29.04 -12.85 -14.91
N ILE A 50 -29.27 -11.99 -13.92
CA ILE A 50 -30.19 -12.26 -12.80
C ILE A 50 -31.41 -11.35 -12.90
N LYS A 51 -32.62 -11.92 -12.88
CA LYS A 51 -33.87 -11.13 -12.88
C LYS A 51 -34.31 -10.70 -11.48
N ASN A 52 -33.89 -11.42 -10.44
CA ASN A 52 -34.27 -11.13 -9.06
C ASN A 52 -33.51 -9.92 -8.52
N ARG A 53 -34.22 -8.79 -8.38
CA ARG A 53 -33.66 -7.53 -7.89
C ARG A 53 -33.15 -7.59 -6.45
N ILE A 54 -33.81 -8.36 -5.57
CA ILE A 54 -33.41 -8.52 -4.17
C ILE A 54 -32.06 -9.25 -4.10
N CYS A 55 -31.88 -10.30 -4.91
CA CYS A 55 -30.60 -11.01 -5.00
C CYS A 55 -29.47 -10.09 -5.47
N ILE A 56 -29.71 -9.28 -6.50
CA ILE A 56 -28.71 -8.31 -7.00
C ILE A 56 -28.34 -7.31 -5.91
N GLN A 57 -29.33 -6.73 -5.22
CA GLN A 57 -29.11 -5.75 -4.15
C GLN A 57 -28.30 -6.36 -3.01
N PHE A 58 -28.64 -7.57 -2.58
CA PHE A 58 -27.95 -8.26 -1.49
C PHE A 58 -26.48 -8.53 -1.84
N ILE A 59 -26.21 -9.13 -3.02
CA ILE A 59 -24.84 -9.41 -3.46
C ILE A 59 -24.04 -8.12 -3.65
N THR A 60 -24.62 -7.11 -4.29
CA THR A 60 -23.95 -5.81 -4.50
C THR A 60 -23.57 -5.16 -3.18
N THR A 61 -24.47 -5.20 -2.17
CA THR A 61 -24.20 -4.67 -0.84
C THR A 61 -23.01 -5.37 -0.19
N ILE A 62 -22.96 -6.71 -0.24
CA ILE A 62 -21.82 -7.49 0.28
C ILE A 62 -20.52 -7.09 -0.41
N ILE A 63 -20.54 -7.02 -1.75
CA ILE A 63 -19.36 -6.62 -2.53
C ILE A 63 -18.89 -5.23 -2.12
N THR A 64 -19.78 -4.26 -1.97
CA THR A 64 -19.44 -2.91 -1.52
C THR A 64 -18.78 -2.92 -0.15
N VAL A 65 -19.33 -3.66 0.83
CA VAL A 65 -18.73 -3.78 2.17
C VAL A 65 -17.32 -4.38 2.08
N VAL A 66 -17.15 -5.46 1.33
CA VAL A 66 -15.85 -6.10 1.12
C VAL A 66 -14.86 -5.13 0.45
N SER A 67 -15.28 -4.40 -0.58
CA SER A 67 -14.43 -3.40 -1.26
C SER A 67 -13.99 -2.27 -0.33
N LEU A 68 -14.84 -1.82 0.60
CA LEU A 68 -14.46 -0.82 1.61
C LEU A 68 -13.37 -1.36 2.54
N LEU A 69 -13.50 -2.60 3.01
CA LEU A 69 -12.49 -3.25 3.87
C LEU A 69 -11.17 -3.43 3.12
N LEU A 70 -11.21 -3.89 1.86
CA LEU A 70 -10.02 -4.02 1.01
C LEU A 70 -9.34 -2.67 0.76
N THR A 71 -10.13 -1.61 0.56
CA THR A 71 -9.59 -0.24 0.39
C THR A 71 -8.85 0.22 1.63
N GLN A 72 -9.41 -0.01 2.82
CA GLN A 72 -8.73 0.33 4.07
C GLN A 72 -7.43 -0.48 4.22
N TRP A 73 -7.47 -1.77 3.89
CA TRP A 73 -6.29 -2.62 3.96
C TRP A 73 -5.18 -2.19 2.99
N SER A 74 -5.54 -1.80 1.75
CA SER A 74 -4.59 -1.23 0.79
C SER A 74 -3.94 0.05 1.36
N LYS A 75 -4.73 0.95 1.93
CA LYS A 75 -4.23 2.20 2.53
C LYS A 75 -3.22 1.93 3.65
N ASP A 76 -3.46 0.92 4.49
CA ASP A 76 -2.53 0.55 5.57
C ASP A 76 -1.20 0.01 5.02
N LYS A 77 -1.24 -0.75 3.91
CA LYS A 77 -0.04 -1.22 3.20
C LYS A 77 0.74 -0.06 2.57
N ILE A 78 0.05 0.85 1.89
CA ILE A 78 0.63 2.07 1.31
C ILE A 78 1.29 2.91 2.39
N LYS A 79 0.59 3.15 3.51
CA LYS A 79 1.13 3.92 4.65
C LYS A 79 2.38 3.28 5.26
N SER A 80 2.46 1.96 5.26
CA SER A 80 3.65 1.25 5.72
C SER A 80 4.79 1.38 4.71
N ALA A 81 4.49 1.30 3.41
CA ALA A 81 5.48 1.48 2.35
C ALA A 81 6.05 2.91 2.34
N THR A 82 5.21 3.94 2.52
CA THR A 82 5.65 5.34 2.57
C THR A 82 6.56 5.62 3.77
N ARG A 83 6.34 4.97 4.91
CA ARG A 83 7.24 5.05 6.07
C ARG A 83 8.61 4.44 5.79
N ILE A 84 8.65 3.33 5.07
CA ILE A 84 9.93 2.71 4.65
C ILE A 84 10.63 3.61 3.63
N GLN A 85 9.87 4.23 2.72
CA GLN A 85 10.41 5.21 1.78
C GLN A 85 11.03 6.43 2.49
N GLU A 86 10.35 7.01 3.47
CA GLU A 86 10.91 8.08 4.30
C GLU A 86 12.20 7.62 5.00
N LYS A 87 12.24 6.38 5.51
CA LYS A 87 13.44 5.83 6.15
C LYS A 87 14.60 5.71 5.16
N PHE A 88 14.31 5.30 3.93
CA PHE A 88 15.29 5.32 2.85
C PHE A 88 15.76 6.75 2.55
N ASP A 89 14.84 7.71 2.38
CA ASP A 89 15.17 9.09 2.05
C ASP A 89 16.01 9.75 3.16
N THR A 90 15.64 9.56 4.44
CA THR A 90 16.41 10.04 5.59
C THR A 90 17.82 9.43 5.64
N LEU A 91 17.97 8.15 5.31
CA LEU A 91 19.27 7.47 5.22
C LEU A 91 20.17 8.05 4.11
N ILE A 92 19.61 8.26 2.91
CA ILE A 92 20.36 8.74 1.75
C ILE A 92 20.73 10.22 1.89
N PHE A 93 19.76 11.05 2.29
CA PHE A 93 19.93 12.50 2.36
C PHE A 93 20.47 13.00 3.71
N GLY A 94 20.61 12.12 4.70
CA GLY A 94 21.05 12.48 6.05
C GLY A 94 20.06 13.41 6.75
N LEU A 95 18.76 13.22 6.49
CA LEU A 95 17.69 14.01 7.09
C LEU A 95 17.28 13.41 8.43
N ASN A 96 16.83 14.25 9.35
CA ASN A 96 16.25 13.77 10.60
C ASN A 96 14.84 13.22 10.35
N TRP A 97 14.48 12.13 11.04
CA TRP A 97 13.14 11.56 10.94
C TRP A 97 12.04 12.52 11.42
N ASN A 98 11.04 12.76 10.57
CA ASN A 98 9.94 13.66 10.89
C ASN A 98 8.79 12.93 11.63
N LYS A 99 8.88 12.91 12.97
CA LYS A 99 7.85 12.30 13.83
C LYS A 99 6.48 12.99 13.75
N ILE A 100 6.44 14.28 13.44
CA ILE A 100 5.19 15.05 13.39
C ILE A 100 4.39 14.68 12.15
N LEU A 101 5.05 14.57 10.99
CA LEU A 101 4.39 14.30 9.71
C LEU A 101 4.20 12.80 9.43
N VAL A 102 5.20 11.97 9.75
CA VAL A 102 5.25 10.55 9.35
C VAL A 102 4.85 9.61 10.49
N GLY A 103 5.01 10.08 11.74
CA GLY A 103 4.75 9.32 12.95
C GLY A 103 5.96 8.50 13.40
N ARG A 104 5.72 7.23 13.77
CA ARG A 104 6.77 6.32 14.23
C ARG A 104 7.52 5.71 13.04
N GLU A 105 8.81 5.45 13.25
CA GLU A 105 9.63 4.71 12.30
C GLU A 105 9.07 3.30 12.03
N PRO A 106 9.28 2.76 10.82
CA PRO A 106 8.88 1.39 10.50
C PRO A 106 9.63 0.37 11.37
N SER A 107 8.90 -0.62 11.88
CA SER A 107 9.50 -1.69 12.69
C SER A 107 10.37 -2.61 11.82
N PRO A 108 11.41 -3.25 12.41
CA PRO A 108 12.27 -4.20 11.68
C PRO A 108 11.50 -5.36 11.06
N GLU A 109 10.40 -5.79 11.68
CA GLU A 109 9.53 -6.86 11.19
C GLU A 109 8.89 -6.57 9.83
N ILE A 110 8.62 -5.29 9.53
CA ILE A 110 8.03 -4.89 8.25
C ILE A 110 9.12 -4.78 7.18
N ILE A 111 10.36 -4.51 7.57
CA ILE A 111 11.52 -4.35 6.69
C ILE A 111 12.12 -5.73 6.32
N ASN A 112 12.10 -6.70 7.25
CA ASN A 112 12.72 -8.00 7.08
C ASN A 112 11.78 -9.08 6.49
N LYS A 113 10.67 -8.69 5.87
CA LYS A 113 9.72 -9.60 5.19
C LYS A 113 10.11 -9.81 3.73
#